data_AF-A0A832MTX8-F1
#
_entry.id   AF-A0A832MTX8-F1
#
_cell.length_a   1.000
_cell.length_b   1.000
_cell.length_c   1.000
_cell.angle_alpha   90.00
_cell.angle_beta   90.00
_cell.angle_gamma   90.00
#
_symmetry.space_group_name_H-M   'P 1'
#
loop_
_entity.id
_entity.type
_entity.pdbx_description
1 polymer ?
#
loop_
_entity_poly.entity_id
_entity_poly.type
_entity_poly.pdbx_seq_one_letter_code
_entity_poly.pdbx_strand_id
1 'polypeptide(L)'
;MQRSFKEYLIITLKGIAMGAADVVPGVSGGTIAFISGIYEELLESINAINFNTLKVLKQKGVKAMWKSINGNFLLSLLLGIGISIISLAKLIKWLLENKPILVWSFFFGLVVASVIYVAKQIKEWNIASIVLLIIGAGIAYYISILPPMANGISSTWFLFFAGSLAICAMILPGISGSFILLLLGVYKPVLDAIHDKDFKTLIVLISGAVVGLLTFSRLLKWLFDKYHTL
;
A
#
# COMPACT_ATOMS: atom_id res chain seq x y z
N MET A 1 -6.31 -10.81 21.70
CA MET A 1 -5.62 -12.07 22.07
C MET A 1 -4.13 -11.83 22.02
N GLN A 2 -3.34 -12.32 23.00
CA GLN A 2 -1.88 -12.20 22.93
C GLN A 2 -1.36 -13.22 21.92
N ARG A 3 -0.84 -12.74 20.79
CA ARG A 3 -0.16 -13.57 19.80
C ARG A 3 1.12 -14.17 20.37
N SER A 4 1.39 -15.40 19.97
CA SER A 4 2.64 -16.11 20.19
C SER A 4 3.78 -15.48 19.39
N PHE A 5 5.02 -15.76 19.79
CA PHE A 5 6.21 -15.34 19.07
C PHE A 5 6.22 -15.86 17.62
N LYS A 6 5.75 -17.09 17.38
CA LYS A 6 5.67 -17.69 16.04
C LYS A 6 4.74 -16.91 15.12
N GLU A 7 3.61 -16.43 15.61
CA GLU A 7 2.68 -15.63 14.81
C GLU A 7 3.28 -14.28 14.43
N TYR A 8 3.99 -13.61 15.35
CA TYR A 8 4.72 -12.38 15.02
C TYR A 8 5.86 -12.64 14.02
N LEU A 9 6.56 -13.77 14.11
CA LEU A 9 7.56 -14.15 13.12
C LEU A 9 6.93 -14.32 11.74
N ILE A 10 5.76 -14.97 11.66
CA ILE A 10 4.99 -15.09 10.40
C ILE A 10 4.60 -13.71 9.87
N ILE A 11 4.16 -12.79 10.71
CA ILE A 11 3.83 -11.41 10.30
C ILE A 11 5.06 -10.69 9.77
N THR A 12 6.22 -10.83 10.43
CA THR A 12 7.48 -10.28 9.95
C THR A 12 7.86 -10.86 8.58
N LEU A 13 7.71 -12.18 8.36
CA LEU A 13 7.94 -12.80 7.04
C LEU A 13 6.98 -12.28 5.97
N LYS A 14 5.70 -12.07 6.31
CA LYS A 14 4.74 -11.41 5.41
C LYS A 14 5.16 -9.98 5.10
N GLY A 15 5.66 -9.23 6.09
CA GLY A 15 6.25 -7.91 5.91
C GLY A 15 7.47 -7.93 4.99
N ILE A 16 8.34 -8.95 5.09
CA ILE A 16 9.46 -9.12 4.17
C ILE A 16 8.96 -9.31 2.74
N ALA A 17 7.97 -10.19 2.55
CA ALA A 17 7.36 -10.40 1.23
C ALA A 17 6.69 -9.14 0.67
N MET A 18 6.01 -8.35 1.51
CA MET A 18 5.44 -7.05 1.14
C MET A 18 6.53 -6.08 0.69
N GLY A 19 7.59 -5.92 1.48
CA GLY A 19 8.69 -5.03 1.13
C GLY A 19 9.43 -5.48 -0.14
N ALA A 20 9.54 -6.78 -0.39
CA ALA A 20 10.15 -7.29 -1.62
C ALA A 20 9.28 -6.98 -2.85
N ALA A 21 7.96 -7.06 -2.71
CA ALA A 21 7.01 -6.66 -3.74
C ALA A 21 7.10 -5.15 -4.05
N ASP A 22 7.20 -4.29 -3.03
CA ASP A 22 7.29 -2.84 -3.22
C ASP A 22 8.59 -2.37 -3.91
N VAL A 23 9.65 -3.19 -3.89
CA VAL A 23 10.88 -2.91 -4.64
C VAL A 23 10.67 -3.17 -6.15
N VAL A 24 9.70 -3.99 -6.52
CA VAL A 24 9.45 -4.35 -7.92
C VAL A 24 8.42 -3.40 -8.55
N PRO A 25 8.79 -2.69 -9.64
CA PRO A 25 7.85 -1.80 -10.32
C PRO A 25 6.59 -2.54 -10.78
N GLY A 26 5.42 -1.93 -10.54
CA GLY A 26 4.12 -2.48 -10.95
C GLY A 26 3.52 -3.51 -9.97
N VAL A 27 4.20 -3.82 -8.87
CA VAL A 27 3.68 -4.71 -7.82
C VAL A 27 3.47 -3.90 -6.55
N SER A 28 2.34 -4.11 -5.89
CA SER A 28 2.02 -3.47 -4.60
C SER A 28 2.17 -4.46 -3.45
N GLY A 29 2.83 -4.05 -2.37
CA GLY A 29 2.83 -4.75 -1.09
C GLY A 29 1.42 -4.98 -0.55
N GLY A 30 0.45 -4.13 -0.91
CA GLY A 30 -0.98 -4.34 -0.62
C GLY A 30 -1.53 -5.64 -1.21
N THR A 31 -1.06 -6.06 -2.40
CA THR A 31 -1.42 -7.36 -3.01
C THR A 31 -0.91 -8.52 -2.16
N ILE A 32 0.31 -8.43 -1.65
CA ILE A 32 0.89 -9.46 -0.77
C ILE A 32 0.13 -9.51 0.56
N ALA A 33 -0.19 -8.35 1.15
CA ALA A 33 -1.00 -8.28 2.37
C ALA A 33 -2.36 -8.97 2.19
N PHE A 34 -2.98 -8.79 1.03
CA PHE A 34 -4.28 -9.37 0.68
C PHE A 34 -4.20 -10.89 0.49
N ILE A 35 -3.30 -11.37 -0.38
CA ILE A 35 -3.13 -12.81 -0.63
C ILE A 35 -2.71 -13.54 0.66
N SER A 36 -1.90 -12.91 1.51
CA SER A 36 -1.46 -13.51 2.78
C SER A 36 -2.45 -13.37 3.93
N GLY A 37 -3.62 -12.76 3.70
CA GLY A 37 -4.73 -12.67 4.66
C GLY A 37 -4.48 -11.74 5.85
N ILE A 38 -3.57 -10.77 5.74
CA ILE A 38 -3.33 -9.75 6.79
C ILE A 38 -3.88 -8.37 6.41
N TYR A 39 -4.52 -8.25 5.25
CA TYR A 39 -4.97 -6.98 4.71
C TYR A 39 -6.03 -6.30 5.57
N GLU A 40 -7.07 -7.04 5.98
CA GLU A 40 -8.12 -6.50 6.84
C GLU A 40 -7.57 -6.02 8.18
N GLU A 41 -6.72 -6.84 8.81
CA GLU A 41 -6.07 -6.45 10.06
C GLU A 41 -5.16 -5.23 9.90
N LEU A 42 -4.46 -5.11 8.77
CA LEU A 42 -3.67 -3.93 8.44
C LEU A 42 -4.55 -2.69 8.31
N LEU A 43 -5.66 -2.78 7.58
CA LEU A 43 -6.63 -1.70 7.46
C LEU A 43 -7.24 -1.33 8.82
N GLU A 44 -7.61 -2.29 9.65
CA GLU A 44 -8.14 -2.05 10.99
C GLU A 44 -7.13 -1.34 11.89
N SER A 45 -5.87 -1.80 11.87
CA SER A 45 -4.79 -1.23 12.68
C SER A 45 -4.49 0.22 12.26
N ILE A 46 -4.52 0.52 10.96
CA ILE A 46 -4.38 1.88 10.43
C ILE A 46 -5.59 2.74 10.80
N ASN A 47 -6.81 2.23 10.64
CA ASN A 47 -8.05 2.94 10.98
C ASN A 47 -8.18 3.26 12.47
N ALA A 48 -7.59 2.42 13.31
CA ALA A 48 -7.50 2.64 14.74
C ALA A 48 -6.63 3.85 15.09
N ILE A 49 -5.85 4.42 14.16
CA ILE A 49 -5.12 5.68 14.33
C ILE A 49 -6.07 6.85 14.03
N ASN A 50 -6.60 7.47 15.09
CA ASN A 50 -7.52 8.59 14.96
C ASN A 50 -7.43 9.55 16.16
N PHE A 51 -8.29 10.57 16.20
CA PHE A 51 -8.30 11.55 17.29
C PHE A 51 -8.55 10.92 18.66
N ASN A 52 -9.27 9.79 18.75
CA ASN A 52 -9.47 9.08 20.00
C ASN A 52 -8.17 8.45 20.52
N THR A 53 -7.33 7.96 19.62
CA THR A 53 -6.00 7.41 19.92
C THR A 53 -5.09 8.45 20.58
N LEU A 54 -5.16 9.70 20.11
CA LEU A 54 -4.45 10.83 20.73
C LEU A 54 -4.99 11.13 22.15
N LYS A 55 -6.30 10.99 22.36
CA LYS A 55 -6.89 11.11 23.72
C LYS A 55 -6.43 9.98 24.62
N VAL A 56 -6.41 8.74 24.12
CA VAL A 56 -5.92 7.55 24.85
C VAL A 56 -4.45 7.73 25.23
N LEU A 57 -3.62 8.25 24.33
CA LEU A 57 -2.22 8.56 24.61
C LEU A 57 -2.09 9.57 25.77
N LYS A 58 -2.85 10.67 25.73
CA LYS A 58 -2.81 11.71 26.77
C LYS A 58 -3.36 11.23 28.12
N GLN A 59 -4.39 10.39 28.14
CA GLN A 59 -5.09 9.98 29.37
C GLN A 59 -4.55 8.69 29.99
N LYS A 60 -4.14 7.72 29.17
CA LYS A 60 -3.82 6.34 29.58
C LYS A 60 -2.39 5.93 29.21
N GLY A 61 -1.62 6.82 28.59
CA GLY A 61 -0.21 6.64 28.26
C GLY A 61 0.05 5.79 27.00
N VAL A 62 1.34 5.70 26.66
CA VAL A 62 1.84 5.07 25.42
C VAL A 62 1.42 3.61 25.30
N LYS A 63 1.44 2.84 26.40
CA LYS A 63 1.09 1.41 26.40
C LYS A 63 -0.36 1.16 26.01
N ALA A 64 -1.28 2.01 26.47
CA ALA A 64 -2.69 1.93 26.12
C ALA A 64 -2.94 2.30 24.66
N MET A 65 -2.27 3.37 24.18
CA MET A 65 -2.29 3.78 22.78
C MET A 65 -1.79 2.65 21.87
N TRP A 66 -0.63 2.08 22.20
CA TRP A 66 -0.01 0.99 21.44
C TRP A 66 -0.93 -0.21 21.31
N LYS A 67 -1.61 -0.60 22.39
CA LYS A 67 -2.59 -1.68 22.35
C LYS A 67 -3.82 -1.32 21.49
N SER A 68 -4.28 -0.07 21.53
CA SER A 68 -5.46 0.38 20.79
C SER A 68 -5.28 0.36 19.26
N ILE A 69 -4.04 0.52 18.77
CA ILE A 69 -3.72 0.50 17.33
C ILE A 69 -3.15 -0.83 16.84
N ASN A 70 -3.19 -1.87 17.67
CA ASN A 70 -2.51 -3.13 17.37
C ASN A 70 -1.01 -2.94 17.06
N GLY A 71 -0.32 -2.15 17.89
CA GLY A 71 1.04 -1.69 17.62
C GLY A 71 2.06 -2.82 17.46
N ASN A 72 1.86 -3.98 18.10
CA ASN A 72 2.75 -5.13 17.91
C ASN A 72 2.64 -5.69 16.48
N PHE A 73 1.44 -5.78 15.92
CA PHE A 73 1.24 -6.20 14.53
C PHE A 73 1.93 -5.22 13.58
N LEU A 74 1.66 -3.91 13.75
CA LEU A 74 2.26 -2.87 12.92
C LEU A 74 3.79 -2.90 13.02
N LEU A 75 4.34 -3.04 14.23
CA LEU A 75 5.78 -3.11 14.44
C LEU A 75 6.40 -4.34 13.75
N SER A 76 5.84 -5.54 13.95
CA SER A 76 6.33 -6.75 13.28
C SER A 76 6.29 -6.63 11.76
N LEU A 77 5.20 -6.08 11.22
CA LEU A 77 5.03 -5.91 9.78
C LEU A 77 6.03 -4.90 9.21
N LEU A 78 6.13 -3.71 9.83
CA LEU A 78 7.05 -2.65 9.42
C LEU A 78 8.52 -3.08 9.58
N LEU A 79 8.84 -3.85 10.62
CA LEU A 79 10.17 -4.46 10.75
C LEU A 79 10.46 -5.40 9.58
N GLY A 80 9.50 -6.24 9.19
CA GLY A 80 9.65 -7.12 8.02
C GLY A 80 9.88 -6.34 6.73
N ILE A 81 9.07 -5.31 6.48
CA ILE A 81 9.20 -4.43 5.31
C ILE A 81 10.58 -3.77 5.31
N GLY A 82 11.01 -3.21 6.45
CA GLY A 82 12.31 -2.57 6.59
C GLY A 82 13.48 -3.54 6.36
N ILE A 83 13.42 -4.75 6.94
CA ILE A 83 14.40 -5.82 6.70
C ILE A 83 14.49 -6.12 5.21
N SER A 84 13.35 -6.26 4.53
CA SER A 84 13.34 -6.53 3.09
C SER A 84 13.98 -5.41 2.28
N ILE A 85 13.60 -4.16 2.51
CA ILE A 85 14.15 -3.03 1.76
C ILE A 85 15.68 -2.96 1.95
N ILE A 86 16.19 -3.21 3.15
CA ILE A 86 17.63 -3.14 3.42
C ILE A 86 18.38 -4.35 2.84
N SER A 87 17.83 -5.56 2.99
CA SER A 87 18.52 -6.81 2.65
C SER A 87 18.30 -7.27 1.20
N LEU A 88 17.06 -7.15 0.71
CA LEU A 88 16.63 -7.68 -0.58
C LEU A 88 16.71 -6.67 -1.71
N ALA A 89 16.78 -5.36 -1.46
CA ALA A 89 16.78 -4.36 -2.54
C ALA A 89 17.92 -4.57 -3.55
N LYS A 90 19.13 -4.93 -3.07
CA LYS A 90 20.27 -5.23 -3.97
C LYS A 90 20.04 -6.49 -4.79
N LEU A 91 19.49 -7.54 -4.18
CA LEU A 91 19.20 -8.81 -4.86
C LEU A 91 18.10 -8.63 -5.91
N ILE A 92 17.00 -7.99 -5.54
CA ILE A 92 15.87 -7.73 -6.45
C ILE A 92 16.33 -6.83 -7.60
N LYS A 93 17.15 -5.81 -7.34
CA LYS A 93 17.76 -4.98 -8.38
C LYS A 93 18.59 -5.85 -9.35
N TRP A 94 19.48 -6.68 -8.84
CA TRP A 94 20.27 -7.57 -9.68
C TRP A 94 19.41 -8.55 -10.49
N LEU A 95 18.34 -9.10 -9.90
CA LEU A 95 17.39 -9.97 -10.60
C LEU A 95 16.60 -9.24 -11.68
N LEU A 96 16.21 -7.98 -11.44
CA LEU A 96 15.55 -7.16 -12.45
C LEU A 96 16.48 -6.83 -13.62
N GLU A 97 17.78 -6.63 -13.36
CA GLU A 97 18.78 -6.36 -14.40
C GLU A 97 19.17 -7.63 -15.18
N ASN A 98 19.29 -8.78 -14.51
CA ASN A 98 19.86 -10.01 -15.09
C ASN A 98 18.82 -11.08 -15.47
N LYS A 99 17.65 -11.08 -14.81
CA LYS A 99 16.56 -12.06 -14.97
C LYS A 99 15.16 -11.40 -14.99
N PRO A 100 14.93 -10.30 -15.74
CA PRO A 100 13.68 -9.53 -15.69
C PRO A 100 12.44 -10.38 -16.00
N ILE A 101 12.52 -11.24 -17.02
CA ILE A 101 11.38 -12.08 -17.44
C ILE A 101 10.90 -13.00 -16.30
N LEU A 102 11.83 -13.60 -15.53
CA LEU A 102 11.46 -14.47 -14.41
C LEU A 102 10.78 -13.70 -13.29
N VAL A 103 11.31 -12.52 -12.95
CA VAL A 103 10.74 -11.64 -11.92
C VAL A 103 9.35 -11.19 -12.34
N TRP A 104 9.20 -10.64 -13.55
CA TRP A 104 7.90 -10.19 -14.06
C TRP A 104 6.89 -11.33 -14.17
N SER A 105 7.30 -12.52 -14.62
CA SER A 105 6.41 -13.68 -14.69
C SER A 105 5.91 -14.13 -13.32
N PHE A 106 6.80 -14.13 -12.31
CA PHE A 106 6.44 -14.48 -10.93
C PHE A 106 5.38 -13.50 -10.38
N PHE A 107 5.62 -12.20 -10.50
CA PHE A 107 4.70 -11.19 -9.98
C PHE A 107 3.41 -11.09 -10.80
N PHE A 108 3.47 -11.29 -12.12
CA PHE A 108 2.28 -11.45 -12.96
C PHE A 108 1.43 -12.62 -12.46
N GLY A 109 2.04 -13.77 -12.16
CA GLY A 109 1.35 -14.91 -11.56
C GLY A 109 0.65 -14.57 -10.23
N LEU A 110 1.30 -13.78 -9.35
CA LEU A 110 0.70 -13.31 -8.11
C LEU A 110 -0.50 -12.36 -8.35
N VAL A 111 -0.41 -11.47 -9.34
CA VAL A 111 -1.53 -10.59 -9.72
C VAL A 111 -2.69 -11.40 -10.31
N VAL A 112 -2.42 -12.38 -11.18
CA VAL A 112 -3.46 -13.28 -11.69
C VAL A 112 -4.11 -14.06 -10.54
N ALA A 113 -3.32 -14.55 -9.59
CA ALA A 113 -3.84 -15.23 -8.41
C ALA A 113 -4.70 -14.31 -7.53
N SER A 114 -4.34 -13.04 -7.34
CA SER A 114 -5.18 -12.09 -6.59
C SER A 114 -6.50 -11.82 -7.31
N VAL A 115 -6.49 -11.65 -8.64
CA VAL A 115 -7.72 -11.46 -9.43
C VAL A 115 -8.64 -12.67 -9.28
N ILE A 116 -8.10 -13.89 -9.41
CA ILE A 116 -8.89 -15.12 -9.21
C ILE A 116 -9.44 -15.21 -7.79
N TYR A 117 -8.65 -14.85 -6.79
CA TYR A 117 -9.08 -14.89 -5.40
C TYR A 117 -10.19 -13.87 -5.11
N VAL A 118 -10.07 -12.62 -5.60
CA VAL A 118 -11.13 -11.60 -5.50
C VAL A 118 -12.39 -12.05 -6.24
N ALA A 119 -12.24 -12.57 -7.47
CA ALA A 119 -13.36 -13.04 -8.27
C ALA A 119 -14.17 -14.16 -7.57
N LYS A 120 -13.51 -15.01 -6.78
CA LYS A 120 -14.16 -16.06 -5.97
C LYS A 120 -14.90 -15.52 -4.75
N GLN A 121 -14.63 -14.29 -4.30
CA GLN A 121 -15.35 -13.66 -3.20
C GLN A 121 -16.69 -13.05 -3.65
N ILE A 122 -16.86 -12.82 -4.96
CA ILE A 122 -18.12 -12.32 -5.53
C ILE A 122 -19.15 -13.46 -5.50
N LYS A 123 -20.21 -13.30 -4.69
CA LYS A 123 -21.21 -14.36 -4.50
C LYS A 123 -22.10 -14.57 -5.73
N GLU A 124 -22.45 -13.48 -6.41
CA GLU A 124 -23.34 -13.51 -7.57
C GLU A 124 -22.77 -12.67 -8.74
N TRP A 125 -22.66 -13.32 -9.90
CA TRP A 125 -22.27 -12.67 -11.16
C TRP A 125 -23.51 -12.23 -11.91
N ASN A 126 -23.98 -11.01 -11.65
CA ASN A 126 -25.05 -10.38 -12.40
C ASN A 126 -24.48 -9.44 -13.50
N ILE A 127 -25.36 -8.95 -14.37
CA ILE A 127 -24.99 -8.05 -15.48
C ILE A 127 -24.30 -6.79 -14.95
N ALA A 128 -24.73 -6.24 -13.82
CA ALA A 128 -24.10 -5.05 -13.23
C ALA A 128 -22.67 -5.34 -12.78
N SER A 129 -22.40 -6.49 -12.16
CA SER A 129 -21.04 -6.91 -11.77
C SER A 129 -20.11 -7.01 -12.98
N ILE A 130 -20.59 -7.58 -14.09
CA ILE A 130 -19.82 -7.70 -15.33
C ILE A 130 -19.56 -6.32 -15.95
N VAL A 131 -20.57 -5.45 -16.00
CA VAL A 131 -20.43 -4.08 -16.53
C VAL A 131 -19.44 -3.28 -15.70
N LEU A 132 -19.53 -3.35 -14.36
CA LEU A 132 -18.58 -2.68 -13.46
C LEU A 132 -17.15 -3.23 -13.62
N LEU A 133 -16.99 -4.53 -13.82
CA LEU A 133 -15.69 -5.14 -14.09
C LEU A 133 -15.08 -4.60 -15.39
N ILE A 134 -15.87 -4.53 -16.47
CA ILE A 134 -15.42 -4.01 -17.77
C ILE A 134 -15.06 -2.53 -17.66
N ILE A 135 -15.90 -1.71 -17.02
CA ILE A 135 -15.63 -0.29 -16.79
C ILE A 135 -14.36 -0.11 -15.96
N GLY A 136 -14.22 -0.86 -14.86
CA GLY A 136 -13.05 -0.82 -13.99
C GLY A 136 -11.77 -1.23 -14.72
N ALA A 137 -11.82 -2.30 -15.51
CA ALA A 137 -10.70 -2.73 -16.34
C ALA A 137 -10.33 -1.69 -17.41
N GLY A 138 -11.33 -1.06 -18.03
CA GLY A 138 -11.12 0.03 -18.99
C GLY A 138 -10.48 1.27 -18.35
N ILE A 139 -10.93 1.67 -17.16
CA ILE A 139 -10.33 2.77 -16.39
C ILE A 139 -8.89 2.43 -16.01
N ALA A 140 -8.63 1.22 -15.49
CA ALA A 140 -7.28 0.80 -15.12
C ALA A 140 -6.33 0.77 -16.33
N TYR A 141 -6.80 0.25 -17.46
CA TYR A 141 -6.05 0.26 -18.72
C TYR A 141 -5.76 1.69 -19.19
N TYR A 142 -6.78 2.56 -19.18
CA TYR A 142 -6.62 3.96 -19.56
C TYR A 142 -5.56 4.66 -18.69
N ILE A 143 -5.62 4.48 -17.36
CA ILE A 143 -4.62 5.01 -16.44
C ILE A 143 -3.22 4.47 -16.76
N SER A 144 -3.09 3.20 -17.16
CA SER A 144 -1.79 2.58 -17.44
C SER A 144 -1.06 3.16 -18.66
N ILE A 145 -1.80 3.72 -19.62
CA ILE A 145 -1.24 4.31 -20.86
C ILE A 145 -1.15 5.83 -20.81
N LEU A 146 -1.56 6.47 -19.70
CA LEU A 146 -1.45 7.92 -19.55
C LEU A 146 0.02 8.35 -19.63
N PRO A 147 0.36 9.35 -20.45
CA PRO A 147 1.70 9.89 -20.46
C PRO A 147 2.00 10.54 -19.10
N PRO A 148 3.21 10.33 -18.54
CA PRO A 148 3.64 11.04 -17.35
C PRO A 148 3.53 12.55 -17.52
N MET A 149 3.03 13.24 -16.49
CA MET A 149 3.00 14.69 -16.47
C MET A 149 4.43 15.26 -16.51
N ALA A 150 4.74 16.09 -17.50
CA ALA A 150 6.11 16.57 -17.74
C ALA A 150 6.63 17.60 -16.70
N ASN A 151 5.73 18.28 -15.96
CA ASN A 151 6.07 19.43 -15.10
C ASN A 151 5.63 19.23 -13.64
N GLY A 152 6.09 18.15 -13.01
CA GLY A 152 5.61 17.63 -11.73
C GLY A 152 5.94 18.42 -10.45
N ILE A 153 6.54 19.60 -10.51
CA ILE A 153 6.65 20.46 -9.31
C ILE A 153 6.35 21.91 -9.68
N SER A 154 5.09 22.32 -9.51
CA SER A 154 4.72 23.73 -9.55
C SER A 154 4.16 24.24 -8.22
N SER A 155 3.78 23.35 -7.29
CA SER A 155 3.13 23.72 -6.04
C SER A 155 3.31 22.70 -4.90
N THR A 156 3.51 23.18 -3.68
CA THR A 156 3.50 22.38 -2.44
C THR A 156 2.20 21.62 -2.26
N TRP A 157 1.07 22.20 -2.69
CA TRP A 157 -0.24 21.55 -2.65
C TRP A 157 -0.31 20.36 -3.59
N PHE A 158 0.29 20.47 -4.78
CA PHE A 158 0.34 19.36 -5.73
C PHE A 158 1.10 18.17 -5.15
N LEU A 159 2.26 18.43 -4.51
CA LEU A 159 3.03 17.38 -3.85
C LEU A 159 2.28 16.70 -2.70
N PHE A 160 1.53 17.48 -1.91
CA PHE A 160 0.65 16.95 -0.86
C PHE A 160 -0.41 16.01 -1.43
N PHE A 161 -1.14 16.44 -2.47
CA PHE A 161 -2.16 15.60 -3.11
C PHE A 161 -1.56 14.40 -3.84
N ALA A 162 -0.36 14.54 -4.42
CA ALA A 162 0.35 13.43 -5.03
C ALA A 162 0.72 12.34 -4.01
N GLY A 163 1.23 12.74 -2.84
CA GLY A 163 1.48 11.80 -1.73
C GLY A 163 0.19 11.13 -1.23
N SER A 164 -0.89 11.90 -1.11
CA SER A 164 -2.22 11.38 -0.73
C SER A 164 -2.77 10.37 -1.75
N LEU A 165 -2.73 10.67 -3.05
CA LEU A 165 -3.22 9.76 -4.08
C LEU A 165 -2.35 8.50 -4.19
N ALA A 166 -1.02 8.67 -4.12
CA ALA A 166 -0.07 7.57 -4.21
C ALA A 166 -0.24 6.56 -3.08
N ILE A 167 -0.45 7.01 -1.83
CA ILE A 167 -0.66 6.08 -0.73
C ILE A 167 -2.04 5.39 -0.81
N CYS A 168 -3.08 6.10 -1.27
CA CYS A 168 -4.41 5.52 -1.46
C CYS A 168 -4.33 4.38 -2.48
N ALA A 169 -3.60 4.61 -3.57
CA ALA A 169 -3.28 3.58 -4.55
C ALA A 169 -2.47 2.43 -3.94
N MET A 170 -1.44 2.73 -3.15
CA MET A 170 -0.57 1.70 -2.55
C MET A 170 -1.30 0.77 -1.58
N ILE A 171 -2.33 1.26 -0.88
CA ILE A 171 -3.16 0.44 0.01
C ILE A 171 -4.08 -0.49 -0.81
N LEU A 172 -4.48 -0.10 -2.02
CA LEU A 172 -5.33 -0.96 -2.84
C LEU A 172 -4.48 -2.12 -3.41
N PRO A 173 -4.94 -3.37 -3.26
CA PRO A 173 -4.31 -4.50 -3.93
C PRO A 173 -4.25 -4.25 -5.43
N GLY A 174 -3.07 -4.42 -6.02
CA GLY A 174 -2.86 -4.34 -7.47
C GLY A 174 -2.56 -2.96 -8.03
N ILE A 175 -2.52 -1.89 -7.24
CA ILE A 175 -2.13 -0.54 -7.70
C ILE A 175 -0.84 -0.09 -7.00
N SER A 176 0.18 0.27 -7.78
CA SER A 176 1.47 0.70 -7.25
C SER A 176 1.49 2.22 -6.98
N GLY A 177 1.75 2.62 -5.75
CA GLY A 177 1.85 4.04 -5.38
C GLY A 177 3.00 4.77 -6.09
N SER A 178 4.12 4.10 -6.32
CA SER A 178 5.25 4.67 -7.08
C SER A 178 4.90 4.89 -8.55
N PHE A 179 4.06 4.03 -9.14
CA PHE A 179 3.52 4.25 -10.49
C PHE A 179 2.63 5.48 -10.55
N ILE A 180 1.77 5.71 -9.55
CA ILE A 180 0.97 6.94 -9.46
C ILE A 180 1.86 8.17 -9.35
N LEU A 181 2.92 8.14 -8.53
CA LEU A 181 3.89 9.24 -8.46
C LEU A 181 4.59 9.49 -9.81
N LEU A 182 4.86 8.44 -10.59
CA LEU A 182 5.45 8.56 -11.92
C LEU A 182 4.48 9.21 -12.90
N LEU A 183 3.22 8.77 -12.93
CA LEU A 183 2.18 9.38 -13.76
C LEU A 183 1.96 10.86 -13.44
N LEU A 184 2.02 11.23 -12.16
CA LEU A 184 1.92 12.62 -11.70
C LEU A 184 3.21 13.44 -11.94
N GLY A 185 4.28 12.84 -12.47
CA GLY A 185 5.54 13.53 -12.75
C GLY A 185 6.37 13.87 -11.51
N VAL A 186 5.98 13.42 -10.31
CA VAL A 186 6.65 13.73 -9.04
C VAL A 186 7.66 12.67 -8.62
N TYR A 187 7.71 11.51 -9.29
CA TYR A 187 8.59 10.41 -8.89
C TYR A 187 10.08 10.81 -8.84
N LYS A 188 10.58 11.41 -9.93
CA LYS A 188 11.97 11.86 -10.01
C LYS A 188 12.28 12.97 -8.98
N PRO A 189 11.45 14.02 -8.84
CA PRO A 189 11.52 14.97 -7.73
C PRO A 189 11.61 14.37 -6.33
N VAL A 190 10.81 13.33 -6.05
CA VAL A 190 10.84 12.65 -4.75
C VAL A 190 12.14 11.91 -4.54
N LEU A 191 12.68 11.24 -5.57
CA LEU A 191 14.00 10.59 -5.48
C LEU A 191 15.11 11.60 -5.23
N ASP A 192 15.09 12.73 -5.92
CA ASP A 192 16.09 13.78 -5.75
C ASP A 192 15.97 14.40 -4.34
N ALA A 193 14.75 14.62 -3.83
CA ALA A 193 14.53 15.07 -2.45
C ALA A 193 15.02 14.08 -1.38
N ILE A 194 14.92 12.76 -1.63
CA ILE A 194 15.50 11.74 -0.74
C ILE A 194 17.03 11.82 -0.76
N HIS A 195 17.62 11.91 -1.96
CA HIS A 195 19.07 11.98 -2.14
C HIS A 195 19.68 13.23 -1.50
N ASP A 196 19.05 14.38 -1.75
CA ASP A 196 19.51 15.69 -1.28
C ASP A 196 19.06 16.01 0.15
N LYS A 197 18.32 15.10 0.78
CA LYS A 197 17.73 15.26 2.13
C LYS A 197 16.88 16.53 2.24
N ASP A 198 16.11 16.84 1.20
CA ASP A 198 15.14 17.93 1.22
C ASP A 198 13.94 17.56 2.11
N PHE A 199 14.13 17.76 3.41
CA PHE A 199 13.12 17.48 4.42
C PHE A 199 11.82 18.25 4.19
N LYS A 200 11.86 19.43 3.56
CA LYS A 200 10.64 20.21 3.32
C LYS A 200 9.73 19.49 2.34
N THR A 201 10.29 19.05 1.21
CA THR A 201 9.58 18.26 0.20
C THR A 201 9.10 16.92 0.77
N LEU A 202 9.96 16.22 1.50
CA LEU A 202 9.61 14.94 2.12
C LEU A 202 8.50 15.06 3.16
N ILE A 203 8.54 16.07 4.04
CA ILE A 203 7.51 16.29 5.06
C ILE A 203 6.15 16.58 4.40
N VAL A 204 6.12 17.39 3.34
CA VAL A 204 4.88 17.69 2.61
C VAL A 204 4.30 16.42 1.99
N LEU A 205 5.12 15.64 1.28
CA LEU A 205 4.70 14.38 0.68
C LEU A 205 4.18 13.39 1.74
N ILE A 206 4.93 13.21 2.83
CA ILE A 206 4.58 12.31 3.93
C ILE A 206 3.30 12.78 4.61
N SER A 207 3.11 14.09 4.82
CA SER A 207 1.88 14.61 5.40
C SER A 207 0.67 14.32 4.51
N GLY A 208 0.81 14.47 3.19
CA GLY A 208 -0.18 14.08 2.21
C GLY A 208 -0.51 12.59 2.27
N ALA A 209 0.52 11.74 2.33
CA ALA A 209 0.35 10.30 2.49
C ALA A 209 -0.34 9.95 3.83
N VAL A 210 0.03 10.56 4.95
CA VAL A 210 -0.64 10.28 6.23
C VAL A 210 -2.13 10.66 6.16
N VAL A 211 -2.46 11.83 5.62
CA VAL A 211 -3.86 12.27 5.48
C VAL A 211 -4.63 11.38 4.52
N GLY A 212 -4.06 11.06 3.35
CA GLY A 212 -4.66 10.16 2.35
C GLY A 212 -4.92 8.77 2.93
N LEU A 213 -3.91 8.16 3.55
CA LEU A 213 -3.99 6.85 4.20
C LEU A 213 -5.11 6.81 5.24
N LEU A 214 -5.17 7.79 6.16
CA LEU A 214 -6.16 7.80 7.24
C LEU A 214 -7.58 8.12 6.76
N THR A 215 -7.75 8.92 5.72
CA THR A 215 -9.08 9.23 5.17
C THR A 215 -9.59 8.08 4.31
N PHE A 216 -8.74 7.52 3.45
CA PHE A 216 -9.10 6.45 2.53
C PHE A 216 -9.25 5.09 3.21
N SER A 217 -8.42 4.77 4.21
CA SER A 217 -8.61 3.55 5.00
C SER A 217 -9.97 3.52 5.69
N ARG A 218 -10.52 4.66 6.10
CA ARG A 218 -11.86 4.76 6.69
C ARG A 218 -12.94 4.53 5.64
N LEU A 219 -12.77 5.09 4.44
CA LEU A 219 -13.67 4.84 3.33
C LEU A 219 -13.69 3.36 2.95
N LEU A 220 -12.51 2.73 2.82
CA LEU A 220 -12.40 1.31 2.51
C LEU A 220 -13.01 0.45 3.61
N LYS A 221 -12.73 0.74 4.88
CA LYS A 221 -13.35 0.00 5.98
C LYS A 221 -14.87 0.13 5.95
N TRP A 222 -15.40 1.34 5.72
CA TRP A 222 -16.84 1.53 5.56
C TRP A 222 -17.40 0.74 4.38
N LEU A 223 -16.68 0.68 3.25
CA LEU A 223 -17.07 -0.13 2.09
C LEU A 223 -17.07 -1.62 2.40
N PHE A 224 -16.03 -2.13 3.07
CA PHE A 224 -15.98 -3.50 3.56
C PHE A 224 -17.15 -3.75 4.54
N ASP A 225 -17.24 -3.03 5.65
CA ASP A 225 -18.28 -3.25 6.67
C ASP A 225 -19.71 -3.19 6.12
N LYS A 226 -19.99 -2.30 5.14
CA LYS A 226 -21.33 -2.10 4.59
C LYS A 226 -21.66 -2.99 3.39
N TYR A 227 -20.67 -3.35 2.56
CA TYR A 227 -20.89 -4.03 1.28
C TYR A 227 -20.19 -5.38 1.15
N HIS A 228 -19.52 -5.90 2.19
CA HIS A 228 -18.97 -7.28 2.22
C HIS A 228 -20.03 -8.39 2.11
N THR A 229 -21.30 -8.02 1.89
CA THR A 229 -22.44 -8.93 1.70
C THR A 229 -23.04 -8.89 0.29
N LEU A 230 -22.34 -8.31 -0.69
CA LEU A 230 -22.58 -8.50 -2.12
C LEU A 230 -21.41 -9.30 -2.72
#